data_AF-A0A427TSS5-F1
#
_entry.id   AF-A0A427TSS5-F1
#
_cell.length_a   1.000
_cell.length_b   1.000
_cell.length_c   1.000
_cell.angle_alpha   90.00
_cell.angle_beta   90.00
_cell.angle_gamma   90.00
#
_symmetry.space_group_name_H-M   'P 1'
#
loop_
_entity.id
_entity.type
_entity.pdbx_description
1 polymer ?
#
loop_
_entity_poly.entity_id
_entity_poly.type
_entity_poly.pdbx_seq_one_letter_code
_entity_poly.pdbx_strand_id
1 'polypeptide(L)'
;MFSFLLMFVAHREQLHYDSELYCKAIVNSVLLVIISIALLATFPNDFLPYFNAFPYESLEAGGKLHHDTLFHIALIKSIMNFGYTSIGQDGNQYIHYHYLSHYFDAGLSLILSLDPFEDYALIMSMKMIVLVASVQLFLIRTIKERNLLIVLSLIISPAILYTWHVVGSHSLFYPSLFFILLSSKIFSVLVKEECWSNVDYLVLTIVGLALVLAKVSSGFVFLSFIGVYSLSTNFRNTKIYFWGSIWLLIIFFQWYMFRTFDSSAPSNLNSNFDASVLFSNAYSYLMVHNPIKALLSPVDFISGEELFFFKTQTLIYCMLLCLLLFSALRQKILMFKLSVSFFFVSLFIFSLSVLPLGLNVTDVFYFNSSLMLLILVLLVQTVFYDIDEYNLFDKAMVLFGVSIVSLTSLFLLERVGGSKSLDDLLILKNKSSAVETAQLKVLNKNLVALLEVKKLNASNTLLLVTKEAFESELVHYNVEPWARGLLIYSVTGVPLYHGITNLKNGYGYSRFTEENMSLRISEVNKKRLCYDTNKTFVIISSLYNDSFDILDC
;
A
#
# COMPACT_ATOMS: atom_id res chain seq x y z
N MET A 1 12.47 -18.90 10.95
CA MET A 1 12.31 -20.25 10.35
C MET A 1 12.24 -20.20 8.82
N PHE A 2 11.38 -19.39 8.21
CA PHE A 2 11.26 -19.31 6.74
C PHE A 2 12.55 -18.85 6.02
N SER A 3 13.24 -17.80 6.52
CA SER A 3 14.53 -17.35 5.97
C SER A 3 15.62 -18.43 6.04
N PHE A 4 15.60 -19.24 7.10
CA PHE A 4 16.51 -20.37 7.28
C PHE A 4 16.23 -21.47 6.24
N LEU A 5 14.96 -21.77 5.99
CA LEU A 5 14.53 -22.75 4.99
C LEU A 5 14.91 -22.31 3.56
N LEU A 6 14.69 -21.03 3.23
CA LEU A 6 15.06 -20.45 1.93
C LEU A 6 16.56 -20.50 1.66
N MET A 7 17.39 -20.20 2.68
CA MET A 7 18.83 -20.34 2.56
C MET A 7 19.26 -21.80 2.40
N PHE A 8 18.66 -22.71 3.15
CA PHE A 8 18.96 -24.13 3.06
C PHE A 8 18.65 -24.69 1.66
N VAL A 9 17.51 -24.29 1.08
CA VAL A 9 17.14 -24.63 -0.30
C VAL A 9 18.08 -24.00 -1.32
N ALA A 10 18.40 -22.71 -1.17
CA ALA A 10 19.31 -22.01 -2.07
C ALA A 10 20.75 -22.59 -2.04
N HIS A 11 21.11 -23.32 -0.99
CA HIS A 11 22.48 -23.82 -0.79
C HIS A 11 22.58 -25.34 -0.90
N ARG A 12 21.47 -26.05 -1.11
CA ARG A 12 21.43 -27.52 -1.15
C ARG A 12 22.44 -28.14 -2.12
N GLU A 13 22.69 -27.49 -3.27
CA GLU A 13 23.62 -28.00 -4.28
C GLU A 13 25.11 -27.77 -3.93
N GLN A 14 25.43 -26.77 -3.11
CA GLN A 14 26.82 -26.45 -2.73
C GLN A 14 27.28 -27.13 -1.43
N LEU A 15 26.34 -27.60 -0.59
CA LEU A 15 26.66 -28.11 0.75
C LEU A 15 27.24 -29.53 0.77
N HIS A 16 27.36 -30.21 -0.36
CA HIS A 16 27.78 -31.62 -0.38
C HIS A 16 29.29 -31.88 -0.23
N TYR A 17 30.16 -30.86 -0.18
CA TYR A 17 31.62 -31.10 -0.30
C TYR A 17 32.56 -30.35 0.66
N ASP A 18 32.10 -29.40 1.50
CA ASP A 18 33.00 -28.65 2.39
C ASP A 18 32.34 -28.23 3.72
N SER A 19 32.82 -28.79 4.83
CA SER A 19 32.33 -28.51 6.18
C SER A 19 32.58 -27.05 6.62
N GLU A 20 33.64 -26.40 6.15
CA GLU A 20 33.92 -25.00 6.48
C GLU A 20 32.89 -24.08 5.82
N LEU A 21 32.53 -24.38 4.58
CA LEU A 21 31.51 -23.64 3.83
C LEU A 21 30.12 -23.80 4.45
N TYR A 22 29.82 -24.97 5.02
CA TYR A 22 28.59 -25.26 5.76
C TYR A 22 28.50 -24.43 7.06
N CYS A 23 29.56 -24.39 7.87
CA CYS A 23 29.60 -23.57 9.08
C CYS A 23 29.39 -22.07 8.77
N LYS A 24 30.08 -21.55 7.74
CA LYS A 24 29.89 -20.15 7.29
C LYS A 24 28.46 -19.89 6.82
N ALA A 25 27.85 -20.83 6.11
CA ALA A 25 26.45 -20.70 5.67
C ALA A 25 25.49 -20.61 6.87
N ILE A 26 25.65 -21.47 7.88
CA ILE A 26 24.82 -21.44 9.10
C ILE A 26 24.96 -20.10 9.82
N VAL A 27 26.20 -19.63 10.05
CA VAL A 27 26.44 -18.35 10.74
C VAL A 27 25.77 -17.21 9.99
N ASN A 28 25.91 -17.16 8.67
CA ASN A 28 25.27 -16.13 7.85
C ASN A 28 23.75 -16.24 7.89
N SER A 29 23.17 -17.45 7.91
CA SER A 29 21.73 -17.64 8.10
C SER A 29 21.24 -17.10 9.43
N VAL A 30 21.96 -17.38 10.52
CA VAL A 30 21.60 -16.90 11.85
C VAL A 30 21.66 -15.37 11.89
N LEU A 31 22.72 -14.76 11.34
CA LEU A 31 22.86 -13.31 11.26
C LEU A 31 21.73 -12.66 10.43
N LEU A 32 21.38 -13.23 9.29
CA LEU A 32 20.27 -12.72 8.47
C LEU A 32 18.92 -12.84 9.17
N VAL A 33 18.70 -13.88 9.98
CA VAL A 33 17.50 -13.99 10.83
C VAL A 33 17.49 -12.90 11.90
N ILE A 34 18.62 -12.65 12.58
CA ILE A 34 18.74 -11.57 13.57
C ILE A 34 18.46 -10.20 12.92
N ILE A 35 19.04 -9.94 11.74
CA ILE A 35 18.77 -8.71 10.97
C ILE A 35 17.28 -8.62 10.62
N SER A 36 16.67 -9.70 10.16
CA SER A 36 15.24 -9.71 9.83
C SER A 36 14.36 -9.39 11.03
N ILE A 37 14.68 -9.94 12.22
CA ILE A 37 13.98 -9.63 13.47
C ILE A 37 14.20 -8.17 13.86
N ALA A 38 15.44 -7.67 13.76
CA ALA A 38 15.75 -6.27 14.05
C ALA A 38 15.01 -5.31 13.11
N LEU A 39 14.89 -5.65 11.83
CA LEU A 39 14.09 -4.88 10.87
C LEU A 39 12.61 -4.90 11.27
N LEU A 40 12.02 -6.05 11.57
CA LEU A 40 10.62 -6.12 12.01
C LEU A 40 10.37 -5.25 13.25
N ALA A 41 11.36 -5.13 14.15
CA ALA A 41 11.28 -4.27 15.32
C ALA A 41 11.34 -2.76 15.02
N THR A 42 11.71 -2.34 13.79
CA THR A 42 11.67 -0.93 13.37
C THR A 42 10.33 -0.50 12.79
N PHE A 43 9.32 -1.38 12.81
CA PHE A 43 7.98 -1.02 12.35
C PHE A 43 7.43 0.19 13.14
N PRO A 44 7.04 1.29 12.48
CA PRO A 44 6.69 2.53 13.17
C PRO A 44 5.44 2.37 14.04
N ASN A 45 5.50 2.94 15.25
CA ASN A 45 4.37 2.95 16.17
C ASN A 45 3.13 3.67 15.60
N ASP A 46 3.31 4.60 14.66
CA ASP A 46 2.22 5.33 14.00
C ASP A 46 1.28 4.42 13.20
N PHE A 47 1.73 3.22 12.81
CA PHE A 47 0.88 2.23 12.16
C PHE A 47 0.16 1.31 13.14
N LEU A 48 0.53 1.27 14.43
CA LEU A 48 -0.14 0.39 15.40
C LEU A 48 -1.66 0.62 15.50
N PRO A 49 -2.18 1.87 15.45
CA PRO A 49 -3.63 2.11 15.43
C PRO A 49 -4.37 1.51 14.21
N TYR A 50 -3.65 1.21 13.14
CA TYR A 50 -4.20 0.62 11.91
C TYR A 50 -4.26 -0.91 11.99
N PHE A 51 -3.45 -1.54 12.83
CA PHE A 51 -3.25 -2.99 12.85
C PHE A 51 -3.37 -3.55 14.27
N ASN A 52 -4.57 -3.42 14.84
CA ASN A 52 -4.84 -3.90 16.18
C ASN A 52 -4.99 -5.44 16.19
N ALA A 53 -4.22 -6.12 17.05
CA ALA A 53 -4.27 -7.58 17.17
C ALA A 53 -5.55 -8.12 17.80
N PHE A 54 -6.25 -7.28 18.59
CA PHE A 54 -7.48 -7.66 19.29
C PHE A 54 -8.51 -6.53 19.11
N PRO A 55 -9.09 -6.38 17.91
CA PRO A 55 -9.88 -5.21 17.57
C PRO A 55 -11.18 -5.11 18.36
N TYR A 56 -11.84 -6.23 18.68
CA TYR A 56 -13.02 -6.23 19.56
C TYR A 56 -12.68 -5.70 20.94
N GLU A 57 -11.71 -6.33 21.59
CA GLU A 57 -11.27 -6.01 22.95
C GLU A 57 -10.76 -4.57 23.05
N SER A 58 -10.04 -4.12 22.01
CA SER A 58 -9.54 -2.75 21.96
C SER A 58 -10.66 -1.72 21.80
N LEU A 59 -11.64 -1.98 20.95
CA LEU A 59 -12.77 -1.06 20.75
C LEU A 59 -13.60 -0.94 22.03
N GLU A 60 -13.82 -2.05 22.71
CA GLU A 60 -14.62 -2.12 23.94
C GLU A 60 -13.89 -1.51 25.15
N ALA A 61 -12.55 -1.54 25.15
CA ALA A 61 -11.73 -0.80 26.10
C ALA A 61 -11.71 0.73 25.81
N GLY A 62 -12.43 1.22 24.80
CA GLY A 62 -12.43 2.62 24.38
C GLY A 62 -11.21 3.02 23.54
N GLY A 63 -10.46 2.03 23.05
CA GLY A 63 -9.41 2.23 22.07
C GLY A 63 -9.96 2.72 20.74
N LYS A 64 -9.06 3.18 19.87
CA LYS A 64 -9.40 3.67 18.53
C LYS A 64 -9.04 2.62 17.50
N LEU A 65 -9.94 2.39 16.55
CA LEU A 65 -9.63 1.70 15.31
C LEU A 65 -9.63 2.71 14.17
N HIS A 66 -8.59 2.71 13.35
CA HIS A 66 -8.49 3.64 12.24
C HIS A 66 -9.55 3.36 11.18
N HIS A 67 -10.16 4.40 10.59
CA HIS A 67 -11.21 4.22 9.57
C HIS A 67 -10.68 3.55 8.29
N ASP A 68 -9.41 3.78 7.92
CA ASP A 68 -8.74 3.04 6.84
C ASP A 68 -8.78 1.53 7.06
N THR A 69 -8.57 1.08 8.29
CA THR A 69 -8.62 -0.34 8.66
C THR A 69 -10.00 -0.90 8.42
N LEU A 70 -11.05 -0.20 8.89
CA LEU A 70 -12.44 -0.58 8.64
C LEU A 70 -12.76 -0.62 7.14
N PHE A 71 -12.29 0.39 6.39
CA PHE A 71 -12.51 0.44 4.95
C PHE A 71 -11.84 -0.75 4.23
N HIS A 72 -10.60 -1.09 4.56
CA HIS A 72 -9.92 -2.25 3.96
C HIS A 72 -10.56 -3.58 4.35
N ILE A 73 -10.95 -3.76 5.62
CA ILE A 73 -11.66 -4.95 6.10
C ILE A 73 -13.00 -5.10 5.37
N ALA A 74 -13.77 -4.01 5.21
CA ALA A 74 -15.01 -3.99 4.46
C ALA A 74 -14.81 -4.48 3.01
N LEU A 75 -13.79 -3.98 2.32
CA LEU A 75 -13.47 -4.42 0.96
C LEU A 75 -13.13 -5.91 0.91
N ILE A 76 -12.32 -6.41 1.86
CA ILE A 76 -11.93 -7.82 1.94
C ILE A 76 -13.17 -8.69 2.19
N LYS A 77 -14.02 -8.35 3.16
CA LYS A 77 -15.28 -9.08 3.44
C LYS A 77 -16.21 -9.08 2.23
N SER A 78 -16.33 -7.95 1.53
CA SER A 78 -17.12 -7.88 0.30
C SER A 78 -16.60 -8.83 -0.78
N ILE A 79 -15.28 -8.92 -0.97
CA ILE A 79 -14.70 -9.83 -1.95
C ILE A 79 -14.96 -11.29 -1.54
N MET A 80 -14.80 -11.62 -0.26
CA MET A 80 -15.07 -12.98 0.25
C MET A 80 -16.54 -13.38 0.06
N ASN A 81 -17.47 -12.46 0.29
CA ASN A 81 -18.91 -12.76 0.26
C ASN A 81 -19.53 -12.64 -1.14
N PHE A 82 -19.03 -11.73 -1.99
CA PHE A 82 -19.67 -11.35 -3.26
C PHE A 82 -18.74 -11.44 -4.48
N GLY A 83 -17.43 -11.64 -4.28
CA GLY A 83 -16.46 -11.71 -5.37
C GLY A 83 -16.06 -10.35 -5.95
N TYR A 84 -16.45 -9.23 -5.33
CA TYR A 84 -16.08 -7.89 -5.78
C TYR A 84 -16.00 -6.88 -4.62
N THR A 85 -15.40 -5.72 -4.88
CA THR A 85 -15.18 -4.65 -3.91
C THR A 85 -16.44 -3.82 -3.63
N SER A 86 -16.83 -3.73 -2.36
CA SER A 86 -17.90 -2.88 -1.84
C SER A 86 -17.59 -2.55 -0.39
N ILE A 87 -18.10 -1.42 0.10
CA ILE A 87 -18.07 -1.08 1.53
C ILE A 87 -19.33 -1.50 2.27
N GLY A 88 -20.31 -2.09 1.57
CA GLY A 88 -21.47 -2.74 2.17
C GLY A 88 -22.38 -1.83 3.00
N GLN A 89 -22.36 -0.51 2.77
CA GLN A 89 -23.13 0.44 3.58
C GLN A 89 -24.51 0.77 3.01
N ASP A 90 -24.77 0.44 1.76
CA ASP A 90 -26.12 0.54 1.19
C ASP A 90 -26.26 -0.48 0.06
N GLY A 91 -26.65 -1.69 0.45
CA GLY A 91 -26.50 -2.90 -0.35
C GLY A 91 -25.03 -3.21 -0.63
N ASN A 92 -24.78 -3.85 -1.77
CA ASN A 92 -23.47 -4.30 -2.22
C ASN A 92 -23.05 -3.53 -3.47
N GLN A 93 -23.15 -2.20 -3.44
CA GLN A 93 -22.74 -1.36 -4.57
C GLN A 93 -21.24 -1.53 -4.85
N TYR A 94 -20.89 -1.82 -6.10
CA TYR A 94 -19.50 -1.95 -6.50
C TYR A 94 -18.75 -0.62 -6.38
N ILE A 95 -17.57 -0.68 -5.76
CA ILE A 95 -16.65 0.43 -5.65
C ILE A 95 -15.38 0.09 -6.42
N HIS A 96 -15.01 0.95 -7.36
CA HIS A 96 -13.73 0.80 -8.03
C HIS A 96 -12.62 1.32 -7.10
N TYR A 97 -11.74 0.41 -6.71
CA TYR A 97 -10.60 0.69 -5.86
C TYR A 97 -9.41 -0.16 -6.30
N HIS A 98 -8.20 0.13 -5.83
CA HIS A 98 -7.04 -0.71 -6.17
C HIS A 98 -7.19 -2.09 -5.53
N TYR A 99 -7.67 -3.05 -6.32
CA TYR A 99 -8.30 -4.25 -5.78
C TYR A 99 -7.35 -5.44 -5.65
N LEU A 100 -6.22 -5.49 -6.38
CA LEU A 100 -5.38 -6.70 -6.36
C LEU A 100 -4.91 -7.07 -4.95
N SER A 101 -4.52 -6.08 -4.14
CA SER A 101 -4.14 -6.33 -2.75
C SER A 101 -5.26 -6.95 -1.93
N HIS A 102 -6.47 -6.40 -2.07
CA HIS A 102 -7.65 -6.85 -1.34
C HIS A 102 -8.13 -8.23 -1.79
N TYR A 103 -8.02 -8.55 -3.09
CA TYR A 103 -8.32 -9.88 -3.60
C TYR A 103 -7.33 -10.92 -3.07
N PHE A 104 -6.05 -10.58 -2.97
CA PHE A 104 -5.08 -11.48 -2.36
C PHE A 104 -5.39 -11.71 -0.88
N ASP A 105 -5.66 -10.63 -0.13
CA ASP A 105 -6.00 -10.74 1.29
C ASP A 105 -7.28 -11.55 1.50
N ALA A 106 -8.32 -11.33 0.70
CA ALA A 106 -9.54 -12.12 0.72
C ALA A 106 -9.28 -13.60 0.40
N GLY A 107 -8.46 -13.89 -0.60
CA GLY A 107 -8.06 -15.26 -0.93
C GLY A 107 -7.27 -15.92 0.20
N LEU A 108 -6.34 -15.19 0.83
CA LEU A 108 -5.56 -15.66 1.96
C LEU A 108 -6.46 -15.94 3.17
N SER A 109 -7.39 -15.03 3.49
CA SER A 109 -8.37 -15.20 4.56
C SER A 109 -9.27 -16.41 4.32
N LEU A 110 -9.75 -16.62 3.08
CA LEU A 110 -10.54 -17.81 2.73
C LEU A 110 -9.74 -19.11 2.90
N ILE A 111 -8.49 -19.15 2.41
CA ILE A 111 -7.63 -20.34 2.50
C ILE A 111 -7.31 -20.69 3.96
N LEU A 112 -7.03 -19.68 4.78
CA LEU A 112 -6.64 -19.86 6.18
C LEU A 112 -7.83 -19.87 7.14
N SER A 113 -9.06 -19.70 6.64
CA SER A 113 -10.28 -19.56 7.45
C SER A 113 -10.17 -18.45 8.52
N LEU A 114 -9.58 -17.31 8.14
CA LEU A 114 -9.40 -16.14 8.98
C LEU A 114 -10.59 -15.18 8.81
N ASP A 115 -11.04 -14.57 9.90
CA ASP A 115 -12.00 -13.47 9.82
C ASP A 115 -11.23 -12.17 9.58
N PRO A 116 -11.51 -11.42 8.48
CA PRO A 116 -10.77 -10.21 8.18
C PRO A 116 -10.82 -9.14 9.26
N PHE A 117 -11.84 -9.11 10.13
CA PHE A 117 -11.91 -8.15 11.21
C PHE A 117 -11.03 -8.57 12.39
N GLU A 118 -11.11 -9.82 12.84
CA GLU A 118 -10.29 -10.35 13.95
C GLU A 118 -8.80 -10.46 13.58
N ASP A 119 -8.51 -10.97 12.37
CA ASP A 119 -7.17 -11.41 11.99
C ASP A 119 -6.41 -10.40 11.11
N TYR A 120 -6.90 -9.18 10.97
CA TYR A 120 -6.29 -8.17 10.09
C TYR A 120 -4.81 -7.89 10.44
N ALA A 121 -4.50 -7.77 11.72
CA ALA A 121 -3.13 -7.55 12.19
C ALA A 121 -2.22 -8.77 11.95
N LEU A 122 -2.78 -9.98 11.96
CA LEU A 122 -2.05 -11.19 11.61
C LEU A 122 -1.68 -11.19 10.12
N ILE A 123 -2.62 -10.84 9.25
CA ILE A 123 -2.38 -10.68 7.80
C ILE A 123 -1.28 -9.63 7.57
N MET A 124 -1.36 -8.49 8.27
CA MET A 124 -0.32 -7.47 8.22
C MET A 124 1.05 -8.00 8.66
N SER A 125 1.10 -8.76 9.75
CA SER A 125 2.34 -9.36 10.25
C SER A 125 2.94 -10.34 9.24
N MET A 126 2.10 -11.15 8.58
CA MET A 126 2.52 -12.02 7.49
C MET A 126 3.11 -11.22 6.33
N LYS A 127 2.46 -10.12 5.93
CA LYS A 127 2.97 -9.22 4.88
C LYS A 127 4.35 -8.66 5.23
N MET A 128 4.54 -8.18 6.46
CA MET A 128 5.85 -7.68 6.90
C MET A 128 6.94 -8.76 6.78
N ILE A 129 6.66 -9.98 7.25
CA ILE A 129 7.60 -11.11 7.16
C ILE A 129 7.92 -11.44 5.69
N VAL A 130 6.91 -11.51 4.83
CA VAL A 130 7.07 -11.80 3.39
C VAL A 130 7.90 -10.72 2.70
N LEU A 131 7.68 -9.43 3.02
CA LEU A 131 8.46 -8.35 2.44
C LEU A 131 9.92 -8.42 2.89
N VAL A 132 10.17 -8.55 4.18
CA VAL A 132 11.54 -8.66 4.72
C VAL A 132 12.25 -9.85 4.10
N ALA A 133 11.60 -11.02 4.02
CA ALA A 133 12.15 -12.19 3.36
C ALA A 133 12.46 -11.94 1.88
N SER A 134 11.58 -11.23 1.16
CA SER A 134 11.77 -10.89 -0.25
C SER A 134 12.94 -9.94 -0.46
N VAL A 135 13.14 -8.96 0.44
CA VAL A 135 14.31 -8.08 0.44
C VAL A 135 15.58 -8.90 0.66
N GLN A 136 15.61 -9.80 1.65
CA GLN A 136 16.78 -10.65 1.89
C GLN A 136 17.08 -11.56 0.68
N LEU A 137 16.06 -12.15 0.06
CA LEU A 137 16.23 -12.94 -1.16
C LEU A 137 16.76 -12.13 -2.33
N PHE A 138 16.27 -10.91 -2.50
CA PHE A 138 16.79 -9.98 -3.49
C PHE A 138 18.28 -9.72 -3.25
N LEU A 139 18.68 -9.40 -2.01
CA LEU A 139 20.08 -9.14 -1.68
C LEU A 139 20.96 -10.38 -1.89
N ILE A 140 20.52 -11.57 -1.47
CA ILE A 140 21.24 -12.83 -1.69
C ILE A 140 21.48 -13.10 -3.18
N ARG A 141 20.49 -12.82 -4.04
CA ARG A 141 20.61 -13.01 -5.50
C ARG A 141 21.51 -11.95 -6.15
N THR A 142 21.59 -10.78 -5.55
CA THR A 142 22.30 -9.63 -6.12
C THR A 142 23.77 -9.60 -5.69
N ILE A 143 24.06 -9.96 -4.43
CA ILE A 143 25.37 -9.86 -3.82
C ILE A 143 25.99 -11.27 -3.73
N LYS A 144 26.96 -11.55 -4.59
CA LYS A 144 27.67 -12.85 -4.63
C LYS A 144 28.59 -13.06 -3.43
N GLU A 145 29.21 -11.98 -2.93
CA GLU A 145 30.13 -12.06 -1.79
C GLU A 145 29.39 -12.15 -0.45
N ARG A 146 29.55 -13.30 0.23
CA ARG A 146 28.79 -13.64 1.45
C ARG A 146 29.04 -12.71 2.65
N ASN A 147 30.28 -12.25 2.85
CA ASN A 147 30.59 -11.33 3.96
C ASN A 147 30.01 -9.94 3.71
N LEU A 148 30.07 -9.50 2.45
CA LEU A 148 29.54 -8.23 2.00
C LEU A 148 28.00 -8.21 2.11
N LEU A 149 27.35 -9.35 1.83
CA LEU A 149 25.91 -9.52 1.97
C LEU A 149 25.41 -9.13 3.36
N ILE A 150 26.06 -9.57 4.44
CA ILE A 150 25.60 -9.27 5.81
C ILE A 150 25.67 -7.77 6.09
N VAL A 151 26.83 -7.15 5.82
CA VAL A 151 27.06 -5.72 6.05
C VAL A 151 26.07 -4.89 5.22
N LEU A 152 25.87 -5.26 3.96
CA LEU A 152 24.94 -4.57 3.09
C LEU A 152 23.48 -4.81 3.45
N SER A 153 23.13 -5.97 4.00
CA SER A 153 21.76 -6.24 4.44
C SER A 153 21.37 -5.32 5.59
N LEU A 154 22.31 -4.97 6.48
CA LEU A 154 22.10 -3.96 7.53
C LEU A 154 21.87 -2.55 6.99
N ILE A 155 22.35 -2.25 5.79
CA ILE A 155 22.35 -0.89 5.21
C ILE A 155 21.20 -0.74 4.20
N ILE A 156 21.12 -1.64 3.22
CA ILE A 156 20.17 -1.59 2.11
C ILE A 156 18.76 -1.98 2.56
N SER A 157 18.60 -2.97 3.46
CA SER A 157 17.26 -3.42 3.84
C SER A 157 16.44 -2.30 4.51
N PRO A 158 16.99 -1.53 5.48
CA PRO A 158 16.30 -0.35 6.00
C PRO A 158 15.97 0.68 4.91
N ALA A 159 16.85 0.90 3.93
CA ALA A 159 16.58 1.85 2.85
C ALA A 159 15.43 1.39 1.93
N ILE A 160 15.32 0.09 1.64
CA ILE A 160 14.19 -0.46 0.88
C ILE A 160 12.89 -0.41 1.70
N LEU A 161 13.00 -0.63 3.00
CA LEU A 161 11.88 -0.57 3.95
C LEU A 161 11.64 0.85 4.49
N TYR A 162 12.26 1.88 3.91
CA TYR A 162 12.53 3.21 4.49
C TYR A 162 11.41 3.86 5.29
N THR A 163 10.13 3.64 5.00
CA THR A 163 9.06 4.24 5.82
C THR A 163 8.06 3.23 6.35
N TRP A 164 8.26 1.94 6.05
CA TRP A 164 7.23 0.90 6.18
C TRP A 164 5.90 1.22 5.48
N HIS A 165 5.72 2.38 4.81
CA HIS A 165 4.54 2.69 4.00
C HIS A 165 4.33 1.68 2.88
N VAL A 166 5.40 1.02 2.43
CA VAL A 166 5.33 -0.11 1.50
C VAL A 166 4.39 -1.20 2.04
N VAL A 167 4.38 -1.47 3.34
CA VAL A 167 3.44 -2.43 3.97
C VAL A 167 2.22 -1.71 4.56
N GLY A 168 2.43 -0.58 5.22
CA GLY A 168 1.39 0.18 5.92
C GLY A 168 0.31 0.73 4.99
N SER A 169 0.67 1.10 3.76
CA SER A 169 -0.32 1.33 2.70
C SER A 169 -0.63 0.00 2.02
N HIS A 170 -1.84 -0.50 2.20
CA HIS A 170 -2.34 -1.72 1.53
C HIS A 170 -2.12 -1.73 0.01
N SER A 171 -2.14 -0.54 -0.58
CA SER A 171 -1.99 -0.32 -2.00
C SER A 171 -0.55 -0.45 -2.49
N LEU A 172 0.46 -0.28 -1.63
CA LEU A 172 1.88 -0.31 -2.01
C LEU A 172 2.58 -1.66 -1.78
N PHE A 173 1.95 -2.56 -1.02
CA PHE A 173 2.58 -3.82 -0.64
C PHE A 173 2.87 -4.72 -1.85
N TYR A 174 1.85 -5.11 -2.61
CA TYR A 174 2.05 -5.99 -3.78
C TYR A 174 2.87 -5.36 -4.90
N PRO A 175 2.71 -4.07 -5.27
CA PRO A 175 3.58 -3.45 -6.26
C PRO A 175 5.06 -3.57 -5.85
N SER A 176 5.36 -3.29 -4.59
CA SER A 176 6.73 -3.34 -4.08
C SER A 176 7.26 -4.76 -4.00
N LEU A 177 6.43 -5.71 -3.55
CA LEU A 177 6.77 -7.12 -3.50
C LEU A 177 7.09 -7.67 -4.89
N PHE A 178 6.21 -7.44 -5.88
CA PHE A 178 6.44 -7.87 -7.26
C PHE A 178 7.69 -7.25 -7.83
N PHE A 179 7.88 -5.95 -7.59
CA PHE A 179 9.03 -5.26 -8.12
C PHE A 179 10.34 -5.78 -7.52
N ILE A 180 10.41 -6.01 -6.21
CA ILE A 180 11.59 -6.61 -5.55
C ILE A 180 11.85 -8.04 -6.09
N LEU A 181 10.83 -8.89 -6.17
CA LEU A 181 10.98 -10.28 -6.60
C LEU A 181 11.35 -10.41 -8.09
N LEU A 182 10.83 -9.53 -8.94
CA LEU A 182 11.04 -9.55 -10.39
C LEU A 182 12.20 -8.65 -10.85
N SER A 183 12.80 -7.88 -9.93
CA SER A 183 13.87 -6.92 -10.21
C SER A 183 15.02 -7.51 -11.01
N SER A 184 15.52 -8.70 -10.65
CA SER A 184 16.62 -9.37 -11.37
C SER A 184 16.22 -9.71 -12.81
N LYS A 185 14.98 -10.14 -13.04
CA LYS A 185 14.48 -10.43 -14.39
C LYS A 185 14.33 -9.15 -15.21
N ILE A 186 13.75 -8.10 -14.62
CA ILE A 186 13.65 -6.77 -15.25
C ILE A 186 15.06 -6.28 -15.63
N PHE A 187 15.98 -6.31 -14.68
CA PHE A 187 17.35 -5.87 -14.87
C PHE A 187 18.07 -6.66 -15.97
N SER A 188 17.90 -7.99 -16.03
CA SER A 188 18.46 -8.82 -17.11
C SER A 188 17.98 -8.42 -18.51
N VAL A 189 16.79 -7.82 -18.63
CA VAL A 189 16.31 -7.26 -19.90
C VAL A 189 16.96 -5.90 -20.17
N LEU A 190 17.06 -5.05 -19.15
CA LEU A 190 17.63 -3.70 -19.29
C LEU A 190 19.10 -3.72 -19.71
N VAL A 191 19.87 -4.71 -19.26
CA VAL A 191 21.32 -4.84 -19.54
C VAL A 191 21.60 -5.35 -20.96
N LYS A 192 20.63 -5.96 -21.65
CA LYS A 192 20.84 -6.46 -23.03
C LYS A 192 21.31 -5.33 -23.94
N GLU A 193 22.45 -5.53 -24.59
CA GLU A 193 22.98 -4.58 -25.59
C GLU A 193 22.17 -4.59 -26.88
N GLU A 194 21.59 -5.75 -27.22
CA GLU A 194 20.76 -5.95 -28.40
C GLU A 194 19.34 -5.36 -28.24
N CYS A 195 18.66 -5.17 -29.37
CA CYS A 195 17.25 -4.80 -29.37
C CYS A 195 16.41 -5.85 -28.62
N TRP A 196 15.52 -5.39 -27.74
CA TRP A 196 14.64 -6.26 -26.97
C TRP A 196 13.72 -7.10 -27.88
N SER A 197 13.55 -8.36 -27.49
CA SER A 197 12.63 -9.27 -28.17
C SER A 197 11.18 -8.95 -27.81
N ASN A 198 10.22 -9.46 -28.60
CA ASN A 198 8.80 -9.33 -28.25
C ASN A 198 8.46 -10.01 -26.91
N VAL A 199 9.20 -11.06 -26.55
CA VAL A 199 9.06 -11.75 -25.25
C VAL A 199 9.49 -10.83 -24.12
N ASP A 200 10.58 -10.08 -24.29
CA ASP A 200 11.05 -9.12 -23.29
C ASP A 200 10.00 -8.02 -23.07
N TYR A 201 9.46 -7.43 -24.14
CA TYR A 201 8.37 -6.47 -24.04
C TYR A 201 7.12 -7.05 -23.40
N LEU A 202 6.74 -8.29 -23.74
CA LEU A 202 5.59 -8.96 -23.15
C LEU A 202 5.78 -9.18 -21.64
N VAL A 203 6.96 -9.63 -21.21
CA VAL A 203 7.30 -9.79 -19.79
C VAL A 203 7.19 -8.45 -19.06
N LEU A 204 7.78 -7.39 -19.60
CA LEU A 204 7.68 -6.05 -19.00
C LEU A 204 6.23 -5.53 -18.98
N THR A 205 5.43 -5.85 -19.99
CA THR A 205 4.00 -5.51 -20.05
C THR A 205 3.21 -6.24 -18.98
N ILE A 206 3.44 -7.53 -18.77
CA ILE A 206 2.78 -8.33 -17.73
C ILE A 206 3.14 -7.78 -16.34
N VAL A 207 4.41 -7.45 -16.11
CA VAL A 207 4.85 -6.79 -14.86
C VAL A 207 4.13 -5.46 -14.69
N GLY A 208 4.14 -4.60 -15.72
CA GLY A 208 3.47 -3.31 -15.67
C GLY A 208 1.97 -3.44 -15.40
N LEU A 209 1.28 -4.39 -16.04
CA LEU A 209 -0.13 -4.65 -15.79
C LEU A 209 -0.37 -5.09 -14.34
N ALA A 210 0.42 -6.03 -13.82
CA ALA A 210 0.31 -6.46 -12.42
C ALA A 210 0.52 -5.28 -11.45
N LEU A 211 1.51 -4.42 -11.73
CA LEU A 211 1.75 -3.21 -10.95
C LEU A 211 0.59 -2.22 -11.05
N VAL A 212 0.02 -1.98 -12.24
CA VAL A 212 -1.12 -1.06 -12.42
C VAL A 212 -2.36 -1.57 -11.69
N LEU A 213 -2.66 -2.87 -11.76
CA LEU A 213 -3.80 -3.49 -11.06
C LEU A 213 -3.64 -3.44 -9.54
N ALA A 214 -2.40 -3.53 -9.06
CA ALA A 214 -2.09 -3.37 -7.64
C ALA A 214 -2.14 -1.92 -7.19
N LYS A 215 -1.54 -1.01 -7.97
CA LYS A 215 -1.57 0.44 -7.80
C LYS A 215 -1.24 1.15 -9.11
N VAL A 216 -2.20 1.94 -9.61
CA VAL A 216 -2.06 2.66 -10.89
C VAL A 216 -0.79 3.51 -10.93
N SER A 217 -0.47 4.26 -9.88
CA SER A 217 0.74 5.09 -9.83
C SER A 217 2.03 4.27 -9.91
N SER A 218 2.12 3.12 -9.24
CA SER A 218 3.32 2.26 -9.32
C SER A 218 3.53 1.68 -10.72
N GLY A 219 2.46 1.17 -11.34
CA GLY A 219 2.52 0.67 -12.71
C GLY A 219 2.79 1.77 -13.73
N PHE A 220 2.24 2.97 -13.52
CA PHE A 220 2.51 4.14 -14.34
C PHE A 220 4.00 4.53 -14.32
N VAL A 221 4.59 4.66 -13.13
CA VAL A 221 6.02 5.00 -12.97
C VAL A 221 6.89 3.96 -13.67
N PHE A 222 6.60 2.67 -13.44
CA PHE A 222 7.34 1.58 -14.04
C PHE A 222 7.27 1.61 -15.58
N LEU A 223 6.06 1.65 -16.17
CA LEU A 223 5.90 1.65 -17.62
C LEU A 223 6.46 2.91 -18.27
N SER A 224 6.35 4.07 -17.61
CA SER A 224 6.98 5.32 -18.07
C SER A 224 8.50 5.19 -18.08
N PHE A 225 9.09 4.62 -17.03
CA PHE A 225 10.53 4.34 -16.98
C PHE A 225 10.97 3.40 -18.09
N ILE A 226 10.28 2.28 -18.28
CA ILE A 226 10.59 1.32 -19.36
C ILE A 226 10.48 1.99 -20.73
N GLY A 227 9.45 2.81 -20.97
CA GLY A 227 9.28 3.56 -22.21
C GLY A 227 10.41 4.52 -22.49
N VAL A 228 10.76 5.38 -21.52
CA VAL A 228 11.87 6.33 -21.64
C VAL A 228 13.21 5.60 -21.81
N TYR A 229 13.44 4.52 -21.08
CA TYR A 229 14.64 3.69 -21.20
C TYR A 229 14.74 3.02 -22.58
N SER A 230 13.63 2.53 -23.11
CA SER A 230 13.58 1.95 -24.47
C SER A 230 13.92 3.01 -25.52
N LEU A 231 13.36 4.21 -25.39
CA LEU A 231 13.62 5.31 -26.32
C LEU A 231 15.09 5.77 -26.23
N SER A 232 15.66 5.86 -25.03
CA SER A 232 17.07 6.27 -24.85
C SER A 232 18.07 5.23 -25.37
N THR A 233 17.67 3.96 -25.46
CA THR A 233 18.52 2.89 -25.99
C THR A 233 18.40 2.75 -27.51
N ASN A 234 17.18 2.77 -28.06
CA ASN A 234 16.93 2.36 -29.44
C ASN A 234 15.77 3.12 -30.10
N PHE A 235 15.72 4.46 -30.03
CA PHE A 235 14.59 5.27 -30.53
C PHE A 235 14.13 4.97 -31.96
N ARG A 236 14.97 4.41 -32.84
CA ARG A 236 14.58 4.05 -34.22
C ARG A 236 13.75 2.76 -34.33
N ASN A 237 13.67 1.96 -33.26
CA ASN A 237 12.98 0.68 -33.28
C ASN A 237 11.46 0.87 -33.18
N THR A 238 10.74 0.55 -34.25
CA THR A 238 9.27 0.68 -34.35
C THR A 238 8.51 -0.12 -33.28
N LYS A 239 9.09 -1.23 -32.79
CA LYS A 239 8.49 -2.04 -31.72
C LYS A 239 8.26 -1.25 -30.44
N ILE A 240 9.13 -0.29 -30.13
CA ILE A 240 9.00 0.56 -28.92
C ILE A 240 7.69 1.34 -28.97
N TYR A 241 7.37 1.91 -30.13
CA TYR A 241 6.15 2.71 -30.30
C TYR A 241 4.89 1.85 -30.24
N PHE A 242 4.93 0.64 -30.81
CA PHE A 242 3.83 -0.32 -30.71
C PHE A 242 3.56 -0.71 -29.25
N TRP A 243 4.57 -1.17 -28.52
CA TRP A 243 4.42 -1.56 -27.12
C TRP A 243 4.11 -0.37 -26.21
N GLY A 244 4.74 0.79 -26.46
CA GLY A 244 4.44 2.04 -25.76
C GLY A 244 2.97 2.46 -25.92
N SER A 245 2.39 2.27 -27.12
CA SER A 245 0.96 2.52 -27.35
C SER A 245 0.08 1.58 -26.52
N ILE A 246 0.46 0.30 -26.42
CA ILE A 246 -0.24 -0.67 -25.54
C ILE A 246 -0.17 -0.23 -24.07
N TRP A 247 0.99 0.21 -23.59
CA TRP A 247 1.15 0.68 -22.21
C TRP A 247 0.31 1.92 -21.92
N LEU A 248 0.27 2.88 -22.85
CA LEU A 248 -0.59 4.05 -22.74
C LEU A 248 -2.08 3.66 -22.72
N LEU A 249 -2.50 2.69 -23.54
CA LEU A 249 -3.87 2.17 -23.52
C LEU A 249 -4.23 1.51 -22.18
N ILE A 250 -3.32 0.73 -21.59
CA ILE A 250 -3.53 0.10 -20.27
C ILE A 250 -3.72 1.18 -19.21
N ILE A 251 -2.83 2.18 -19.17
CA ILE A 251 -2.89 3.29 -18.21
C ILE A 251 -4.17 4.10 -18.42
N PHE A 252 -4.51 4.42 -19.67
CA PHE A 252 -5.70 5.19 -20.03
C PHE A 252 -6.98 4.46 -19.62
N PHE A 253 -7.08 3.17 -19.91
CA PHE A 253 -8.23 2.35 -19.52
C PHE A 253 -8.42 2.35 -18.01
N GLN A 254 -7.34 2.19 -17.24
CA GLN A 254 -7.40 2.18 -15.78
C GLN A 254 -7.78 3.55 -15.23
N TRP A 255 -7.19 4.62 -15.73
CA TRP A 255 -7.59 5.99 -15.38
C TRP A 255 -9.07 6.27 -15.70
N TYR A 256 -9.54 5.83 -16.87
CA TYR A 256 -10.94 5.97 -17.27
C TYR A 256 -11.88 5.21 -16.33
N MET A 257 -11.52 3.98 -15.93
CA MET A 257 -12.27 3.21 -14.94
C MET A 257 -12.27 3.87 -13.55
N PHE A 258 -11.17 4.47 -13.10
CA PHE A 258 -11.18 5.23 -11.84
C PHE A 258 -12.11 6.45 -11.92
N ARG A 259 -12.02 7.22 -13.02
CA ARG A 259 -12.78 8.46 -13.17
C ARG A 259 -14.27 8.24 -13.38
N THR A 260 -14.66 7.23 -14.15
CA THR A 260 -16.09 6.92 -14.37
C THR A 260 -16.77 6.43 -13.11
N PHE A 261 -16.02 5.82 -12.19
CA PHE A 261 -16.58 5.30 -10.96
C PHE A 261 -16.57 6.30 -9.80
N ASP A 262 -15.69 7.29 -9.83
CA ASP A 262 -15.63 8.35 -8.83
C ASP A 262 -16.47 9.58 -9.25
N SER A 263 -17.75 9.58 -8.86
CA SER A 263 -18.69 10.69 -9.08
C SER A 263 -18.31 11.98 -8.34
N SER A 264 -17.30 11.94 -7.46
CA SER A 264 -16.78 13.14 -6.79
C SER A 264 -15.79 13.94 -7.64
N ALA A 265 -15.35 13.41 -8.80
CA ALA A 265 -14.53 14.18 -9.71
C ALA A 265 -15.33 15.41 -10.17
N PRO A 266 -14.86 16.65 -9.90
CA PRO A 266 -15.64 17.84 -10.17
C PRO A 266 -16.02 17.87 -11.66
N SER A 267 -17.32 18.00 -11.94
CA SER A 267 -17.86 18.18 -13.29
C SER A 267 -17.33 19.43 -14.00
N ASN A 268 -16.58 20.27 -13.27
CA ASN A 268 -16.00 21.53 -13.73
C ASN A 268 -14.68 21.38 -14.51
N LEU A 269 -14.43 20.23 -15.15
CA LEU A 269 -13.36 20.13 -16.17
C LEU A 269 -13.64 20.93 -17.45
N ASN A 270 -14.79 21.61 -17.51
CA ASN A 270 -15.07 22.71 -18.45
C ASN A 270 -14.46 24.05 -18.03
N SER A 271 -13.68 24.14 -16.94
CA SER A 271 -12.87 25.31 -16.69
C SER A 271 -11.83 25.40 -17.82
N ASN A 272 -11.98 26.41 -18.68
CA ASN A 272 -11.03 26.73 -19.75
C ASN A 272 -9.60 26.56 -19.22
N PHE A 273 -8.79 25.77 -19.91
CA PHE A 273 -7.37 25.58 -19.58
C PHE A 273 -6.67 26.94 -19.69
N ASP A 274 -6.56 27.65 -18.57
CA ASP A 274 -5.90 28.94 -18.49
C ASP A 274 -4.42 28.73 -18.15
N ALA A 275 -3.57 28.87 -19.17
CA ALA A 275 -2.13 28.76 -19.02
C ALA A 275 -1.56 29.75 -17.99
N SER A 276 -2.23 30.88 -17.74
CA SER A 276 -1.80 31.86 -16.73
C SER A 276 -2.05 31.38 -15.30
N VAL A 277 -3.19 30.70 -15.04
CA VAL A 277 -3.47 30.03 -13.76
C VAL A 277 -2.49 28.89 -13.54
N LEU A 278 -2.16 28.15 -14.59
CA LEU A 278 -1.17 27.08 -14.53
C LEU A 278 0.24 27.61 -14.20
N PHE A 279 0.68 28.68 -14.85
CA PHE A 279 1.95 29.33 -14.54
C PHE A 279 1.96 29.95 -13.14
N SER A 280 0.86 30.57 -12.71
CA SER A 280 0.73 31.14 -11.36
C SER A 280 0.73 30.06 -10.29
N ASN A 281 0.04 28.94 -10.50
CA ASN A 281 0.05 27.79 -9.61
C ASN A 281 1.43 27.12 -9.60
N ALA A 282 2.08 26.95 -10.75
CA ALA A 282 3.43 26.41 -10.84
C ALA A 282 4.45 27.30 -10.15
N TYR A 283 4.36 28.62 -10.35
CA TYR A 283 5.23 29.59 -9.71
C TYR A 283 4.97 29.66 -8.20
N SER A 284 3.71 29.71 -7.77
CA SER A 284 3.34 29.69 -6.36
C SER A 284 3.79 28.40 -5.71
N TYR A 285 3.60 27.27 -6.38
CA TYR A 285 4.13 25.98 -5.96
C TYR A 285 5.65 26.06 -5.82
N LEU A 286 6.40 26.47 -6.83
CA LEU A 286 7.86 26.61 -6.76
C LEU A 286 8.36 27.61 -5.70
N MET A 287 7.60 28.66 -5.40
CA MET A 287 7.97 29.71 -4.43
C MET A 287 7.62 29.35 -2.99
N VAL A 288 6.44 28.76 -2.77
CA VAL A 288 6.02 28.18 -1.48
C VAL A 288 6.87 26.95 -1.18
N HIS A 289 7.15 26.16 -2.22
CA HIS A 289 7.89 24.91 -2.17
C HIS A 289 9.32 25.02 -2.69
N ASN A 290 9.98 26.14 -2.38
CA ASN A 290 11.40 26.29 -2.70
C ASN A 290 12.20 25.30 -1.83
N PRO A 291 12.89 24.29 -2.41
CA PRO A 291 13.57 23.26 -1.64
C PRO A 291 14.68 23.81 -0.75
N ILE A 292 15.30 24.94 -1.13
CA ILE A 292 16.29 25.63 -0.29
C ILE A 292 15.61 26.26 0.92
N LYS A 293 14.43 26.86 0.72
CA LYS A 293 13.67 27.48 1.79
C LYS A 293 13.10 26.42 2.74
N ALA A 294 12.62 25.28 2.25
CA ALA A 294 12.17 24.16 3.07
C ALA A 294 13.31 23.48 3.84
N LEU A 295 14.52 23.41 3.27
CA LEU A 295 15.71 22.89 3.93
C LEU A 295 16.21 23.82 5.05
N LEU A 296 16.03 25.14 4.88
CA LEU A 296 16.52 26.18 5.79
C LEU A 296 15.45 26.73 6.74
N SER A 297 14.16 26.51 6.47
CA SER A 297 13.07 27.03 7.30
C SER A 297 12.96 26.26 8.62
N PRO A 298 12.70 26.93 9.75
CA PRO A 298 12.29 26.26 10.97
C PRO A 298 11.06 25.38 10.70
N VAL A 299 11.07 24.17 11.26
CA VAL A 299 10.11 23.08 10.99
C VAL A 299 8.64 23.46 11.26
N ASP A 300 8.40 24.52 12.03
CA ASP A 300 7.08 24.88 12.54
C ASP A 300 6.12 25.50 11.50
N PHE A 301 6.59 25.83 10.29
CA PHE A 301 5.78 26.52 9.27
C PHE A 301 5.28 25.64 8.11
N ILE A 302 5.71 24.38 8.02
CA ILE A 302 5.35 23.48 6.90
C ILE A 302 4.44 22.37 7.44
N SER A 303 3.32 22.11 6.76
CA SER A 303 2.47 20.97 7.10
C SER A 303 3.27 19.65 6.98
N GLY A 304 2.97 18.67 7.84
CA GLY A 304 3.74 17.42 7.89
C GLY A 304 3.82 16.69 6.54
N GLU A 305 2.74 16.77 5.74
CA GLU A 305 2.65 16.15 4.41
C GLU A 305 3.55 16.83 3.38
N GLU A 306 3.60 18.16 3.36
CA GLU A 306 4.47 18.92 2.46
C GLU A 306 5.94 18.64 2.77
N LEU A 307 6.32 18.68 4.06
CA LEU A 307 7.68 18.38 4.49
C LEU A 307 8.09 16.97 4.06
N PHE A 308 7.19 16.01 4.18
CA PHE A 308 7.41 14.63 3.75
C PHE A 308 7.63 14.53 2.22
N PHE A 309 6.81 15.24 1.43
CA PHE A 309 6.94 15.29 -0.03
C PHE A 309 8.34 15.81 -0.44
N PHE A 310 8.81 16.91 0.15
CA PHE A 310 10.15 17.44 -0.14
C PHE A 310 11.25 16.45 0.16
N LYS A 311 11.21 15.86 1.35
CA LYS A 311 12.21 14.88 1.78
C LYS A 311 12.33 13.74 0.77
N THR A 312 11.18 13.26 0.29
CA THR A 312 11.13 12.20 -0.72
C THR A 312 11.71 12.66 -2.05
N GLN A 313 11.37 13.87 -2.52
CA GLN A 313 11.88 14.40 -3.78
C GLN A 313 13.39 14.68 -3.72
N THR A 314 13.88 15.26 -2.63
CA THR A 314 15.31 15.46 -2.38
C THR A 314 16.06 14.14 -2.41
N LEU A 315 15.53 13.10 -1.76
CA LEU A 315 16.12 11.78 -1.76
C LEU A 315 16.20 11.18 -3.19
N ILE A 316 15.14 11.33 -3.99
CA ILE A 316 15.13 10.92 -5.42
C ILE A 316 16.26 11.64 -6.18
N TYR A 317 16.40 12.96 -6.03
CA TYR A 317 17.45 13.71 -6.70
C TYR A 317 18.86 13.35 -6.20
N CYS A 318 19.03 13.06 -4.92
CA CYS A 318 20.30 12.54 -4.40
C CYS A 318 20.65 11.18 -5.02
N MET A 319 19.70 10.25 -5.10
CA MET A 319 19.92 8.95 -5.74
C MET A 319 20.24 9.09 -7.24
N LEU A 320 19.56 10.01 -7.94
CA LEU A 320 19.84 10.35 -9.34
C LEU A 320 21.24 10.93 -9.52
N LEU A 321 21.66 11.84 -8.64
CA LEU A 321 23.01 12.40 -8.65
C LEU A 321 24.05 11.32 -8.39
N CYS A 322 23.81 10.41 -7.44
CA CYS A 322 24.69 9.26 -7.20
C CYS A 322 24.82 8.38 -8.45
N LEU A 323 23.72 8.07 -9.14
CA LEU A 323 23.73 7.31 -10.40
C LEU A 323 24.52 8.04 -11.50
N LEU A 324 24.33 9.35 -11.65
CA LEU A 324 25.04 10.17 -12.63
C LEU A 324 26.54 10.25 -12.33
N LEU A 325 26.91 10.50 -11.08
CA LEU A 325 28.32 10.53 -10.65
C LEU A 325 28.97 9.17 -10.85
N PHE A 326 28.29 8.09 -10.47
CA PHE A 326 28.79 6.74 -10.69
C PHE A 326 28.96 6.44 -12.18
N SER A 327 27.98 6.82 -13.00
CA SER A 327 28.06 6.72 -14.46
C SER A 327 29.24 7.50 -15.03
N ALA A 328 29.47 8.73 -14.58
CA ALA A 328 30.54 9.58 -15.08
C ALA A 328 31.92 9.04 -14.68
N LEU A 329 32.08 8.63 -13.41
CA LEU A 329 33.31 8.06 -12.89
C LEU A 329 33.69 6.74 -13.57
N ARG A 330 32.69 5.94 -13.97
CA ARG A 330 32.90 4.61 -14.54
C ARG A 330 32.83 4.55 -16.06
N GLN A 331 32.38 5.63 -16.71
CA GLN A 331 32.14 5.68 -18.15
C GLN A 331 31.20 4.55 -18.65
N LYS A 332 30.30 4.07 -17.78
CA LYS A 332 29.37 2.97 -18.11
C LYS A 332 28.09 3.52 -18.73
N ILE A 333 27.89 3.21 -20.01
CA ILE A 333 26.73 3.72 -20.78
C ILE A 333 25.39 3.26 -20.22
N LEU A 334 25.32 2.08 -19.60
CA LEU A 334 24.12 1.55 -18.94
C LEU A 334 23.65 2.47 -17.81
N MET A 335 24.56 2.83 -16.90
CA MET A 335 24.27 3.72 -15.77
C MET A 335 23.80 5.10 -16.24
N PHE A 336 24.42 5.60 -17.32
CA PHE A 336 24.01 6.87 -17.92
C PHE A 336 22.57 6.81 -18.42
N LYS A 337 22.24 5.75 -19.18
CA LYS A 337 20.89 5.52 -19.73
C LYS A 337 19.84 5.38 -18.61
N LEU A 338 20.16 4.64 -17.54
CA LEU A 338 19.29 4.52 -16.37
C LEU A 338 19.06 5.89 -15.71
N SER A 339 20.13 6.64 -15.46
CA SER A 339 20.06 7.97 -14.84
C SER A 339 19.21 8.94 -15.63
N VAL A 340 19.44 9.02 -16.95
CA VAL A 340 18.68 9.87 -17.86
C VAL A 340 17.20 9.47 -17.85
N SER A 341 16.92 8.16 -17.89
CA SER A 341 15.55 7.66 -17.89
C SER A 341 14.80 8.02 -16.61
N PHE A 342 15.44 7.83 -15.46
CA PHE A 342 14.87 8.23 -14.17
C PHE A 342 14.70 9.74 -14.03
N PHE A 343 15.65 10.53 -14.54
CA PHE A 343 15.54 11.99 -14.54
C PHE A 343 14.30 12.46 -15.30
N PHE A 344 14.06 11.93 -16.50
CA PHE A 344 12.88 12.26 -17.29
C PHE A 344 11.57 11.79 -16.63
N VAL A 345 11.53 10.60 -16.03
CA VAL A 345 10.35 10.14 -15.28
C VAL A 345 10.09 11.03 -14.06
N SER A 346 11.13 11.41 -13.32
CA SER A 346 11.01 12.35 -12.19
C SER A 346 10.50 13.71 -12.64
N LEU A 347 11.01 14.25 -13.75
CA LEU A 347 10.55 15.51 -14.33
C LEU A 347 9.09 15.42 -14.77
N PHE A 348 8.69 14.28 -15.32
CA PHE A 348 7.32 14.03 -15.74
C PHE A 348 6.37 13.96 -14.54
N ILE A 349 6.71 13.23 -13.48
CA ILE A 349 5.94 13.19 -12.22
C ILE A 349 5.85 14.58 -11.59
N PHE A 350 6.97 15.31 -11.54
CA PHE A 350 6.99 16.69 -11.06
C PHE A 350 6.03 17.57 -11.87
N SER A 351 6.07 17.43 -13.20
CA SER A 351 5.14 18.16 -14.08
C SER A 351 3.69 17.78 -13.75
N LEU A 352 3.36 16.49 -13.61
CA LEU A 352 2.02 16.05 -13.20
C LEU A 352 1.56 16.63 -11.86
N SER A 353 2.46 16.78 -10.88
CA SER A 353 2.14 17.35 -9.57
C SER A 353 1.88 18.86 -9.60
N VAL A 354 2.42 19.55 -10.59
CA VAL A 354 2.27 21.00 -10.77
C VAL A 354 1.08 21.35 -11.67
N LEU A 355 0.76 20.49 -12.63
CA LEU A 355 -0.39 20.66 -13.51
C LEU A 355 -1.70 20.42 -12.73
N PRO A 356 -2.77 21.21 -12.95
CA PRO A 356 -4.06 21.06 -12.28
C PRO A 356 -4.85 19.87 -12.86
N LEU A 357 -4.26 18.68 -12.86
CA LEU A 357 -4.85 17.45 -13.38
C LEU A 357 -5.80 16.77 -12.39
N GLY A 358 -6.05 17.41 -11.25
CA GLY A 358 -6.87 16.85 -10.17
C GLY A 358 -6.16 15.78 -9.34
N LEU A 359 -4.82 15.68 -9.43
CA LEU A 359 -4.04 14.82 -8.53
C LEU A 359 -3.98 15.47 -7.15
N ASN A 360 -4.28 14.70 -6.11
CA ASN A 360 -4.09 15.16 -4.73
C ASN A 360 -2.65 14.88 -4.25
N VAL A 361 -2.29 15.43 -3.09
CA VAL A 361 -0.95 15.25 -2.49
C VAL A 361 -0.62 13.76 -2.28
N THR A 362 -1.61 12.97 -1.89
CA THR A 362 -1.46 11.52 -1.67
C THR A 362 -1.12 10.77 -2.97
N ASP A 363 -1.71 11.15 -4.10
CA ASP A 363 -1.40 10.57 -5.41
C ASP A 363 0.06 10.81 -5.77
N VAL A 364 0.51 12.06 -5.64
CA VAL A 364 1.89 12.48 -5.90
C VAL A 364 2.87 11.73 -4.99
N PHE A 365 2.52 11.57 -3.70
CA PHE A 365 3.29 10.75 -2.77
C PHE A 365 3.45 9.30 -3.26
N TYR A 366 2.39 8.68 -3.79
CA TYR A 366 2.46 7.32 -4.32
C TYR A 366 3.31 7.20 -5.60
N PHE A 367 3.28 8.21 -6.48
CA PHE A 367 4.18 8.27 -7.64
C PHE A 367 5.65 8.34 -7.17
N ASN A 368 5.96 9.23 -6.24
CA ASN A 368 7.32 9.40 -5.73
C ASN A 368 7.83 8.18 -4.96
N SER A 369 6.99 7.58 -4.12
CA SER A 369 7.33 6.35 -3.39
C SER A 369 7.67 5.21 -4.36
N SER A 370 6.90 5.08 -5.43
CA SER A 370 7.14 4.06 -6.47
C SER A 370 8.43 4.33 -7.24
N LEU A 371 8.70 5.60 -7.60
CA LEU A 371 9.93 5.99 -8.30
C LEU A 371 11.17 5.77 -7.43
N MET A 372 11.12 6.14 -6.15
CA MET A 372 12.21 5.95 -5.20
C MET A 372 12.55 4.46 -5.05
N LEU A 373 11.55 3.60 -4.87
CA LEU A 373 11.78 2.15 -4.79
C LEU A 373 12.39 1.61 -6.09
N LEU A 374 11.87 2.03 -7.25
CA LEU A 374 12.38 1.65 -8.57
C LEU A 374 13.86 2.03 -8.76
N ILE A 375 14.21 3.27 -8.40
CA ILE A 375 15.60 3.76 -8.44
C ILE A 375 16.47 2.94 -7.50
N LEU A 376 16.05 2.75 -6.25
CA LEU A 376 16.87 2.08 -5.23
C LEU A 376 17.20 0.63 -5.61
N VAL A 377 16.21 -0.15 -6.01
CA VAL A 377 16.39 -1.57 -6.38
C VAL A 377 17.25 -1.69 -7.63
N LEU A 378 17.02 -0.87 -8.66
CA LEU A 378 17.83 -0.90 -9.88
C LEU A 378 19.24 -0.36 -9.65
N LEU A 379 19.43 0.64 -8.79
CA LEU A 379 20.73 1.13 -8.36
C LEU A 379 21.53 -0.01 -7.70
N VAL A 380 20.93 -0.73 -6.75
CA VAL A 380 21.56 -1.88 -6.09
C VAL A 380 21.94 -2.94 -7.12
N GLN A 381 21.02 -3.36 -7.99
CA GLN A 381 21.31 -4.32 -9.06
C GLN A 381 22.48 -3.87 -9.95
N THR A 382 22.45 -2.63 -10.42
CA THR A 382 23.46 -2.15 -11.37
C THR A 382 24.83 -2.00 -10.71
N VAL A 383 24.85 -1.60 -9.44
CA VAL A 383 26.08 -1.50 -8.64
C VAL A 383 26.74 -2.87 -8.44
N PHE A 384 25.94 -3.91 -8.15
CA PHE A 384 26.48 -5.26 -7.91
C PHE A 384 26.69 -6.09 -9.17
N TYR A 385 26.04 -5.73 -10.28
CA TYR A 385 26.21 -6.41 -11.56
C TYR A 385 27.68 -6.43 -12.02
N ASP A 386 28.39 -5.33 -11.80
CA ASP A 386 29.79 -5.18 -12.21
C ASP A 386 30.80 -5.47 -11.06
N ILE A 387 30.34 -5.79 -9.84
CA ILE A 387 31.22 -5.83 -8.65
C ILE A 387 32.30 -6.91 -8.68
N ASP A 388 32.06 -7.99 -9.41
CA ASP A 388 33.03 -9.08 -9.52
C ASP A 388 34.29 -8.68 -10.30
N GLU A 389 34.21 -7.65 -11.14
CA GLU A 389 35.35 -7.13 -11.92
C GLU A 389 36.17 -6.07 -11.16
N TYR A 390 35.71 -5.66 -9.97
CA TYR A 390 36.25 -4.49 -9.27
C TYR A 390 37.32 -4.80 -8.23
N ASN A 391 38.26 -3.86 -8.08
CA ASN A 391 39.21 -3.84 -6.97
C ASN A 391 38.53 -3.42 -5.64
N LEU A 392 39.25 -3.56 -4.52
CA LEU A 392 38.70 -3.27 -3.19
C LEU A 392 38.28 -1.81 -3.00
N PHE A 393 39.00 -0.86 -3.61
CA PHE A 393 38.70 0.58 -3.52
C PHE A 393 37.36 0.92 -4.17
N ASP A 394 37.09 0.30 -5.32
CA ASP A 394 35.87 0.46 -6.08
C ASP A 394 34.65 -0.08 -5.32
N LYS A 395 34.82 -1.24 -4.65
CA LYS A 395 33.83 -1.79 -3.72
C LYS A 395 33.57 -0.86 -2.53
N ALA A 396 34.62 -0.23 -1.98
CA ALA A 396 34.49 0.71 -0.86
C ALA A 396 33.73 1.99 -1.25
N MET A 397 33.97 2.56 -2.44
CA MET A 397 33.25 3.75 -2.91
C MET A 397 31.77 3.46 -3.18
N VAL A 398 31.47 2.28 -3.73
CA VAL A 398 30.09 1.77 -3.86
C VAL A 398 29.42 1.69 -2.48
N LEU A 399 30.08 1.02 -1.53
CA LEU A 399 29.57 0.84 -0.18
C LEU A 399 29.31 2.19 0.49
N PHE A 400 30.21 3.15 0.31
CA PHE A 400 30.06 4.51 0.83
C PHE A 400 28.84 5.22 0.24
N GLY A 401 28.64 5.17 -1.09
CA GLY A 401 27.47 5.76 -1.73
C GLY A 401 26.15 5.15 -1.24
N VAL A 402 26.07 3.82 -1.18
CA VAL A 402 24.92 3.09 -0.64
C VAL A 402 24.68 3.42 0.83
N SER A 403 25.76 3.54 1.62
CA SER A 403 25.69 3.90 3.03
C SER A 403 25.18 5.33 3.22
N ILE A 404 25.60 6.29 2.41
CA ILE A 404 25.08 7.67 2.47
C ILE A 404 23.58 7.70 2.16
N VAL A 405 23.14 7.03 1.09
CA VAL A 405 21.71 6.98 0.72
C VAL A 405 20.91 6.35 1.86
N SER A 406 21.43 5.29 2.46
CA SER A 406 20.77 4.57 3.54
C SER A 406 20.77 5.35 4.86
N LEU A 407 21.88 6.01 5.22
CA LEU A 407 21.98 6.89 6.39
C LEU A 407 21.10 8.12 6.24
N THR A 408 21.01 8.69 5.04
CA THR A 408 20.11 9.81 4.76
C THR A 408 18.65 9.36 4.87
N SER A 409 18.33 8.17 4.39
CA SER A 409 17.01 7.54 4.60
C SER A 409 16.74 7.35 6.11
N LEU A 410 17.69 6.80 6.87
CA LEU A 410 17.53 6.63 8.33
C LEU A 410 17.38 7.96 9.10
N PHE A 411 18.13 9.00 8.71
CA PHE A 411 18.05 10.30 9.36
C PHE A 411 16.71 11.02 9.09
N LEU A 412 16.10 10.75 7.94
CA LEU A 412 14.77 11.26 7.62
C LEU A 412 13.65 10.56 8.40
N LEU A 413 13.86 9.30 8.81
CA LEU A 413 12.95 8.49 9.64
C LEU A 413 12.84 8.98 11.09
N GLU A 414 13.98 9.24 11.74
CA GLU A 414 14.04 9.58 13.18
C GLU A 414 13.24 10.85 13.52
N ARG A 415 12.98 11.71 12.53
CA ARG A 415 12.30 12.99 12.71
C ARG A 415 10.79 12.97 12.45
N VAL A 416 10.24 11.85 11.95
CA VAL A 416 8.80 11.69 11.68
C VAL A 416 8.10 10.91 12.80
N GLY A 417 8.81 10.00 13.47
CA GLY A 417 8.30 9.28 14.62
C GLY A 417 8.31 10.15 15.88
N GLY A 418 7.31 11.03 16.03
CA GLY A 418 7.05 11.68 17.30
C GLY A 418 6.82 10.61 18.37
N SER A 419 7.62 10.63 19.44
CA SER A 419 7.50 9.67 20.53
C SER A 419 6.17 9.87 21.25
N LYS A 420 5.09 9.21 20.80
CA LYS A 420 3.96 8.97 21.68
C LYS A 420 4.44 8.01 22.76
N SER A 421 4.38 8.49 24.00
CA SER A 421 5.02 7.81 25.12
C SER A 421 4.36 6.46 25.38
N LEU A 422 5.17 5.54 25.92
CA LEU A 422 4.76 4.25 26.44
C LEU A 422 3.55 4.34 27.43
N ASP A 423 3.26 5.54 27.93
CA ASP A 423 2.18 5.82 28.88
C ASP A 423 0.79 5.61 28.25
N ASP A 424 0.60 5.89 26.96
CA ASP A 424 -0.68 5.65 26.28
C ASP A 424 -1.02 4.14 26.23
N LEU A 425 -0.01 3.28 26.09
CA LEU A 425 -0.16 1.83 26.12
C LEU A 425 -0.41 1.29 27.55
N LEU A 426 0.19 1.91 28.56
CA LEU A 426 -0.01 1.53 29.96
C LEU A 426 -1.40 1.92 30.48
N ILE A 427 -1.99 3.02 29.98
CA ILE A 427 -3.35 3.45 30.33
C ILE A 427 -4.41 2.42 29.86
N LEU A 428 -4.19 1.76 28.73
CA LEU A 428 -5.11 0.72 28.23
C LEU A 428 -5.08 -0.55 29.09
N LYS A 429 -3.90 -0.93 29.61
CA LYS A 429 -3.74 -2.13 30.44
C LYS A 429 -4.53 -2.06 31.75
N ASN A 430 -4.67 -0.86 32.33
CA ASN A 430 -5.36 -0.69 33.62
C ASN A 430 -6.90 -0.59 33.51
N LYS A 431 -7.47 -0.45 32.30
CA LYS A 431 -8.94 -0.45 32.08
C LYS A 431 -9.52 -1.82 31.69
N SER A 432 -8.67 -2.80 31.39
CA SER A 432 -9.06 -4.10 30.84
C SER A 432 -9.79 -5.03 31.81
N SER A 433 -9.80 -4.77 33.13
CA SER A 433 -10.37 -5.69 34.12
C SER A 433 -11.88 -5.53 34.37
N ALA A 434 -12.58 -4.64 33.66
CA ALA A 434 -13.99 -4.31 33.95
C ALA A 434 -14.93 -4.27 32.73
N VAL A 435 -14.53 -4.80 31.57
CA VAL A 435 -15.40 -4.76 30.37
C VAL A 435 -16.24 -6.02 30.30
N GLU A 436 -17.39 -5.99 30.97
CA GLU A 436 -18.45 -6.98 30.83
C GLU A 436 -19.01 -6.95 29.40
N THR A 437 -18.83 -8.07 28.71
CA THR A 437 -19.38 -8.48 27.41
C THR A 437 -19.00 -7.65 26.17
N ALA A 438 -18.31 -8.34 25.29
CA ALA A 438 -17.85 -7.82 24.01
C ALA A 438 -19.00 -7.60 23.02
N GLN A 439 -19.70 -6.46 23.08
CA GLN A 439 -20.97 -6.23 22.37
C GLN A 439 -20.89 -6.44 20.86
N LEU A 440 -19.86 -5.94 20.18
CA LEU A 440 -19.71 -6.14 18.73
C LEU A 440 -19.46 -7.62 18.41
N LYS A 441 -18.73 -8.33 19.28
CA LYS A 441 -18.46 -9.76 19.13
C LYS A 441 -19.72 -10.59 19.38
N VAL A 442 -20.52 -10.21 20.38
CA VAL A 442 -21.83 -10.80 20.70
C VAL A 442 -22.79 -10.58 19.53
N LEU A 443 -22.88 -9.36 19.00
CA LEU A 443 -23.65 -9.02 17.82
C LEU A 443 -23.29 -9.93 16.64
N ASN A 444 -22.00 -10.02 16.29
CA ASN A 444 -21.54 -10.84 15.18
C ASN A 444 -21.89 -12.33 15.40
N LYS A 445 -21.63 -12.86 16.59
CA LYS A 445 -21.93 -14.24 16.95
C LYS A 445 -23.43 -14.55 16.86
N ASN A 446 -24.27 -13.69 17.42
CA ASN A 446 -25.72 -13.87 17.44
C ASN A 446 -26.30 -13.75 16.02
N LEU A 447 -25.77 -12.82 15.21
CA LEU A 447 -26.16 -12.67 13.82
C LEU A 447 -25.78 -13.93 13.01
N VAL A 448 -24.55 -14.43 13.12
CA VAL A 448 -24.12 -15.66 12.42
C VAL A 448 -25.01 -16.84 12.80
N ALA A 449 -25.30 -17.02 14.09
CA ALA A 449 -26.20 -18.07 14.56
C ALA A 449 -27.62 -17.91 13.99
N LEU A 450 -28.14 -16.68 13.93
CA LEU A 450 -29.44 -16.39 13.32
C LEU A 450 -29.47 -16.76 11.84
N LEU A 451 -28.45 -16.35 11.09
CA LEU A 451 -28.35 -16.63 9.65
C LEU A 451 -28.30 -18.13 9.39
N GLU A 452 -27.53 -18.88 10.18
CA GLU A 452 -27.46 -20.34 10.07
C GLU A 452 -28.82 -21.00 10.33
N VAL A 453 -29.50 -20.63 11.43
CA VAL A 453 -30.83 -21.17 11.79
C VAL A 453 -31.87 -20.86 10.72
N LYS A 454 -31.80 -19.67 10.10
CA LYS A 454 -32.72 -19.23 9.05
C LYS A 454 -32.29 -19.65 7.64
N LYS A 455 -31.15 -20.34 7.50
CA LYS A 455 -30.54 -20.70 6.19
C LYS A 455 -30.32 -19.49 5.29
N LEU A 456 -29.99 -18.37 5.91
CA LEU A 456 -29.64 -17.11 5.26
C LEU A 456 -28.11 -17.00 5.14
N ASN A 457 -27.66 -16.11 4.27
CA ASN A 457 -26.26 -15.73 4.10
C ASN A 457 -26.15 -14.25 3.74
N ALA A 458 -24.94 -13.73 3.64
CA ALA A 458 -24.71 -12.31 3.33
C ALA A 458 -25.27 -11.87 1.96
N SER A 459 -25.47 -12.79 1.00
CA SER A 459 -25.96 -12.46 -0.35
C SER A 459 -27.47 -12.27 -0.43
N ASN A 460 -28.24 -12.96 0.42
CA ASN A 460 -29.70 -12.88 0.46
C ASN A 460 -30.24 -12.11 1.67
N THR A 461 -29.36 -11.47 2.45
CA THR A 461 -29.71 -10.71 3.66
C THR A 461 -29.26 -9.26 3.56
N LEU A 462 -30.05 -8.35 4.13
CA LEU A 462 -29.66 -6.97 4.42
C LEU A 462 -29.83 -6.67 5.91
N LEU A 463 -28.88 -5.94 6.49
CA LEU A 463 -29.01 -5.40 7.85
C LEU A 463 -29.58 -3.98 7.81
N LEU A 464 -30.65 -3.73 8.55
CA LEU A 464 -31.13 -2.38 8.81
C LEU A 464 -30.79 -2.02 10.26
N VAL A 465 -29.73 -1.25 10.45
CA VAL A 465 -29.37 -0.67 11.75
C VAL A 465 -30.01 0.70 11.85
N THR A 466 -30.84 0.91 12.87
CA THR A 466 -31.55 2.18 13.00
C THR A 466 -30.59 3.33 13.33
N LYS A 467 -30.97 4.54 12.95
CA LYS A 467 -30.23 5.76 13.26
C LYS A 467 -30.02 5.92 14.77
N GLU A 468 -31.02 5.57 15.58
CA GLU A 468 -30.91 5.59 17.04
C GLU A 468 -29.77 4.68 17.52
N ALA A 469 -29.65 3.44 17.02
CA ALA A 469 -28.56 2.53 17.39
C ALA A 469 -27.18 3.08 16.99
N PHE A 470 -27.06 3.71 15.82
CA PHE A 470 -25.82 4.38 15.40
C PHE A 470 -25.44 5.56 16.31
N GLU A 471 -26.43 6.34 16.77
CA GLU A 471 -26.23 7.58 17.51
C GLU A 471 -26.10 7.39 19.02
N SER A 472 -26.74 6.38 19.62
CA SER A 472 -26.64 6.15 21.07
C SER A 472 -25.58 5.10 21.43
N GLU A 473 -25.42 4.05 20.63
CA GLU A 473 -24.67 2.87 21.07
C GLU A 473 -23.26 2.81 20.47
N LEU A 474 -23.10 3.23 19.22
CA LEU A 474 -21.79 3.21 18.55
C LEU A 474 -20.90 4.42 18.86
N VAL A 475 -21.39 5.44 19.58
CA VAL A 475 -20.61 6.61 19.99
C VAL A 475 -19.43 6.21 20.89
N HIS A 476 -19.58 5.15 21.68
CA HIS A 476 -18.58 4.72 22.66
C HIS A 476 -17.32 4.11 22.03
N TYR A 477 -17.38 3.66 20.78
CA TYR A 477 -16.26 2.99 20.08
C TYR A 477 -15.20 3.93 19.50
N ASN A 478 -15.29 5.23 19.75
CA ASN A 478 -14.29 6.23 19.32
C ASN A 478 -13.99 6.19 17.80
N VAL A 479 -14.97 5.74 17.01
CA VAL A 479 -14.94 5.74 15.55
C VAL A 479 -15.62 7.01 15.05
N GLU A 480 -15.06 7.59 13.97
CA GLU A 480 -15.64 8.78 13.35
C GLU A 480 -17.10 8.55 12.96
N PRO A 481 -18.00 9.54 13.15
CA PRO A 481 -19.43 9.34 12.92
C PRO A 481 -19.76 8.74 11.56
N TRP A 482 -19.12 9.21 10.48
CA TRP A 482 -19.34 8.71 9.11
C TRP A 482 -18.89 7.25 8.90
N ALA A 483 -17.94 6.75 9.69
CA ALA A 483 -17.36 5.41 9.55
C ALA A 483 -18.08 4.34 10.40
N ARG A 484 -19.15 4.70 11.14
CA ARG A 484 -19.88 3.74 11.98
C ARG A 484 -20.57 2.63 11.18
N GLY A 485 -21.10 2.95 10.00
CA GLY A 485 -21.58 1.92 9.08
C GLY A 485 -20.47 0.98 8.61
N LEU A 486 -19.24 1.49 8.42
CA LEU A 486 -18.10 0.68 7.99
C LEU A 486 -17.73 -0.28 9.11
N LEU A 487 -17.79 0.17 10.36
CA LEU A 487 -17.58 -0.68 11.53
C LEU A 487 -18.56 -1.86 11.54
N ILE A 488 -19.87 -1.61 11.46
CA ILE A 488 -20.85 -2.70 11.47
C ILE A 488 -20.65 -3.66 10.31
N TYR A 489 -20.44 -3.15 9.10
CA TYR A 489 -20.20 -4.02 7.95
C TYR A 489 -18.87 -4.81 8.07
N SER A 490 -17.82 -4.19 8.59
CA SER A 490 -16.54 -4.86 8.85
C SER A 490 -16.67 -5.96 9.89
N VAL A 491 -17.49 -5.75 10.93
CA VAL A 491 -17.77 -6.74 11.97
C VAL A 491 -18.59 -7.90 11.39
N THR A 492 -19.68 -7.61 10.69
CA THR A 492 -20.70 -8.61 10.33
C THR A 492 -20.53 -9.24 8.95
N GLY A 493 -19.95 -8.53 7.99
CA GLY A 493 -19.89 -8.93 6.58
C GLY A 493 -21.24 -8.95 5.85
N VAL A 494 -22.34 -8.57 6.51
CA VAL A 494 -23.68 -8.53 5.90
C VAL A 494 -24.00 -7.10 5.45
N PRO A 495 -24.33 -6.87 4.16
CA PRO A 495 -24.57 -5.54 3.64
C PRO A 495 -25.67 -4.80 4.40
N LEU A 496 -25.42 -3.52 4.69
CA LEU A 496 -26.37 -2.64 5.33
C LEU A 496 -27.37 -2.11 4.31
N TYR A 497 -28.58 -1.81 4.76
CA TYR A 497 -29.55 -1.00 4.05
C TYR A 497 -29.61 0.36 4.74
N HIS A 498 -29.35 1.44 4.01
CA HIS A 498 -29.23 2.79 4.58
C HIS A 498 -28.23 2.86 5.74
N GLY A 499 -27.02 2.33 5.56
CA GLY A 499 -25.97 2.30 6.59
C GLY A 499 -25.13 3.59 6.67
N ILE A 500 -25.44 4.62 5.88
CA ILE A 500 -24.68 5.88 5.87
C ILE A 500 -25.16 6.78 7.01
N THR A 501 -24.27 7.10 7.94
CA THR A 501 -24.58 7.98 9.08
C THR A 501 -24.25 9.45 8.82
N ASN A 502 -23.26 9.70 7.97
CA ASN A 502 -22.83 11.03 7.55
C ASN A 502 -22.10 10.93 6.20
N LEU A 503 -22.35 11.88 5.30
CA LEU A 503 -21.74 11.93 3.98
C LEU A 503 -20.28 12.36 4.08
N LYS A 504 -19.41 11.66 3.36
CA LYS A 504 -17.96 11.92 3.31
C LYS A 504 -17.51 11.96 1.85
N ASN A 505 -16.58 12.85 1.54
CA ASN A 505 -15.86 12.80 0.27
C ASN A 505 -14.63 11.89 0.45
N GLY A 506 -14.62 10.73 -0.22
CA GLY A 506 -13.55 9.74 -0.14
C GLY A 506 -14.03 8.37 0.34
N TYR A 507 -13.11 7.40 0.50
CA TYR A 507 -13.42 6.05 1.02
C TYR A 507 -14.59 5.34 0.33
N GLY A 508 -14.80 5.59 -0.96
CA GLY A 508 -15.92 5.00 -1.72
C GLY A 508 -17.29 5.64 -1.45
N TYR A 509 -17.36 6.75 -0.72
CA TYR A 509 -18.62 7.43 -0.39
C TYR A 509 -19.13 8.38 -1.48
N SER A 510 -18.37 8.60 -2.55
CA SER A 510 -18.68 9.61 -3.57
C SER A 510 -20.02 9.41 -4.31
N ARG A 511 -20.64 8.24 -4.14
CA ARG A 511 -21.92 7.86 -4.76
C ARG A 511 -23.12 7.97 -3.84
N PHE A 512 -22.92 8.11 -2.54
CA PHE A 512 -24.03 8.18 -1.59
C PHE A 512 -24.61 9.59 -1.54
N THR A 513 -25.92 9.65 -1.40
CA THR A 513 -26.70 10.86 -1.23
C THR A 513 -27.42 10.81 0.12
N GLU A 514 -28.20 11.86 0.43
CA GLU A 514 -29.07 11.86 1.60
C GLU A 514 -30.08 10.70 1.60
N GLU A 515 -30.39 10.13 0.43
CA GLU A 515 -31.29 8.98 0.33
C GLU A 515 -30.69 7.72 0.94
N ASN A 516 -29.36 7.57 1.00
CA ASN A 516 -28.71 6.38 1.56
C ASN A 516 -28.48 6.50 3.08
N MET A 517 -28.97 7.58 3.69
CA MET A 517 -28.74 7.85 5.10
C MET A 517 -29.57 6.95 6.01
N SER A 518 -29.03 6.63 7.18
CA SER A 518 -29.64 5.80 8.21
C SER A 518 -31.03 6.26 8.60
N LEU A 519 -31.96 5.31 8.58
CA LEU A 519 -33.37 5.53 8.87
C LEU A 519 -33.63 5.43 10.38
N ARG A 520 -34.50 6.31 10.88
CA ARG A 520 -35.08 6.17 12.22
C ARG A 520 -36.06 5.02 12.24
N ILE A 521 -36.27 4.40 13.40
CA ILE A 521 -37.27 3.33 13.53
C ILE A 521 -38.68 3.77 13.07
N SER A 522 -39.04 5.03 13.28
CA SER A 522 -40.33 5.59 12.83
C SER A 522 -40.45 5.76 11.30
N GLU A 523 -39.33 5.75 10.59
CA GLU A 523 -39.25 5.86 9.13
C GLU A 523 -39.25 4.48 8.44
N VAL A 524 -39.02 3.40 9.22
CA VAL A 524 -38.98 2.03 8.71
C VAL A 524 -40.39 1.56 8.34
N ASN A 525 -40.69 1.58 7.04
CA ASN A 525 -41.91 1.00 6.49
C ASN A 525 -41.64 -0.41 5.95
N LYS A 526 -42.00 -1.44 6.72
CA LYS A 526 -41.78 -2.86 6.37
C LYS A 526 -42.34 -3.24 4.98
N LYS A 527 -43.47 -2.65 4.54
CA LYS A 527 -44.02 -2.92 3.20
C LYS A 527 -43.17 -2.32 2.08
N ARG A 528 -42.59 -1.15 2.30
CA ARG A 528 -41.73 -0.47 1.33
C ARG A 528 -40.38 -1.19 1.21
N LEU A 529 -39.81 -1.66 2.33
CA LEU A 529 -38.56 -2.43 2.32
C LEU A 529 -38.62 -3.64 1.38
N CYS A 530 -39.72 -4.40 1.41
CA CYS A 530 -39.90 -5.56 0.54
C CYS A 530 -40.28 -5.22 -0.91
N TYR A 531 -40.56 -3.96 -1.23
CA TYR A 531 -40.91 -3.56 -2.60
C TYR A 531 -39.67 -3.49 -3.49
N ASP A 532 -38.54 -3.07 -2.93
CA ASP A 532 -37.33 -2.75 -3.69
C ASP A 532 -36.33 -3.93 -3.79
N THR A 533 -36.57 -5.03 -3.06
CA THR A 533 -35.64 -6.17 -3.00
C THR A 533 -36.30 -7.47 -2.52
N ASN A 534 -35.85 -8.61 -3.05
CA ASN A 534 -36.24 -9.96 -2.60
C ASN A 534 -35.29 -10.51 -1.53
N LYS A 535 -34.74 -9.63 -0.68
CA LYS A 535 -33.79 -10.01 0.37
C LYS A 535 -34.49 -9.98 1.72
N THR A 536 -34.11 -10.89 2.61
CA THR A 536 -34.55 -10.85 4.01
C THR A 536 -33.87 -9.69 4.72
N PHE A 537 -34.65 -8.92 5.48
CA PHE A 537 -34.11 -7.87 6.35
C PHE A 537 -33.96 -8.40 7.77
N VAL A 538 -32.80 -8.12 8.36
CA VAL A 538 -32.56 -8.25 9.79
C VAL A 538 -32.46 -6.83 10.36
N ILE A 539 -33.49 -6.44 11.12
CA ILE A 539 -33.64 -5.10 11.67
C ILE A 539 -33.06 -5.09 13.09
N ILE A 540 -32.14 -4.16 13.32
CA ILE A 540 -31.40 -3.97 14.57
C ILE A 540 -31.77 -2.61 15.12
N SER A 541 -32.66 -2.57 16.10
CA SER A 541 -33.04 -1.36 16.82
C SER A 541 -32.12 -1.04 18.00
N SER A 542 -31.37 -2.03 18.48
CA SER A 542 -30.36 -1.91 19.54
C SER A 542 -29.33 -3.03 19.37
N LEU A 543 -28.04 -2.70 19.50
CA LEU A 543 -26.89 -3.61 19.54
C LEU A 543 -26.72 -4.27 20.91
N TYR A 544 -27.34 -3.72 21.97
CA TYR A 544 -27.36 -4.34 23.31
C TYR A 544 -28.39 -5.46 23.45
N ASN A 545 -29.34 -5.54 22.52
CA ASN A 545 -30.41 -6.50 22.59
C ASN A 545 -30.12 -7.67 21.63
N ASP A 546 -30.18 -8.89 22.16
CA ASP A 546 -29.95 -10.11 21.38
C ASP A 546 -31.14 -10.47 20.46
N SER A 547 -32.23 -9.69 20.50
CA SER A 547 -33.38 -9.89 19.62
C SER A 547 -33.24 -9.14 18.30
N PHE A 548 -33.38 -9.90 17.21
CA PHE A 548 -33.41 -9.39 15.85
C PHE A 548 -34.83 -9.45 15.29
N ASP A 549 -35.29 -8.34 14.72
CA ASP A 549 -36.55 -8.30 13.97
C ASP A 549 -36.29 -8.81 12.55
N ILE A 550 -36.87 -9.93 12.18
CA ILE A 550 -36.73 -10.48 10.81
C ILE A 550 -37.95 -10.10 9.98
N LEU A 551 -37.70 -9.59 8.78
CA LEU A 551 -38.70 -9.32 7.77
C LEU A 551 -38.33 -10.10 6.51
N ASP A 552 -39.07 -11.18 6.26
CA ASP A 552 -38.96 -11.97 5.03
C ASP A 552 -39.74 -11.28 3.91
N CYS A 553 -38.99 -10.87 2.90
CA CYS A 553 -39.45 -10.47 1.57
C CYS A 553 -39.17 -11.66 0.63
#